data_AF-A0A536EBY8-F1
#
_entry.id   AF-A0A536EBY8-F1
#
_cell.length_a   1.000
_cell.length_b   1.000
_cell.length_c   1.000
_cell.angle_alpha   90.00
_cell.angle_beta   90.00
_cell.angle_gamma   90.00
#
_symmetry.space_group_name_H-M   'P 1'
#
loop_
_entity.id
_entity.type
_entity.pdbx_description
1 polymer ?
#
loop_
_entity_poly.entity_id
_entity_poly.type
_entity_poly.pdbx_seq_one_letter_code
_entity_poly.pdbx_strand_id
1 'polypeptide(L)'
;MILLDGCRVVVTMDDTGTELENGSILIDGGVISWVGQGRPPVREQPDVIDGRGLVALPGLVNTHHHLYQTLTRVHAQQGGLFDWLRELYPIWATIDDDWERTAAEVGLAELALSGCSTTTDHHYVFPSGVTGL
;
A
#
# COMPACT_ATOMS: atom_id res chain seq x y z
N MET A 1 -10.20 1.27 -20.34
CA MET A 1 -9.33 2.41 -19.99
C MET A 1 -9.96 3.16 -18.82
N ILE A 2 -9.15 3.61 -17.87
CA ILE A 2 -9.59 4.46 -16.75
C ILE A 2 -8.95 5.84 -16.93
N LEU A 3 -9.73 6.90 -16.78
CA LEU A 3 -9.24 8.29 -16.79
C LEU A 3 -9.50 8.91 -15.42
N LEU A 4 -8.44 9.27 -14.71
CA LEU A 4 -8.51 10.20 -13.60
C LEU A 4 -8.48 11.62 -14.18
N ASP A 5 -9.62 12.31 -14.18
CA ASP A 5 -9.83 13.57 -14.91
C ASP A 5 -9.77 14.78 -13.98
N GLY A 6 -8.90 15.75 -14.29
CA GLY A 6 -8.93 17.09 -13.70
C GLY A 6 -8.58 17.16 -12.22
N CYS A 7 -7.58 16.39 -11.77
CA CYS A 7 -6.98 16.56 -10.45
C CYS A 7 -6.51 18.01 -10.24
N ARG A 8 -6.65 18.52 -9.02
CA ARG A 8 -6.12 19.84 -8.65
C ARG A 8 -4.64 19.92 -9.00
N VAL A 9 -3.89 18.89 -8.60
CA VAL A 9 -2.48 18.69 -8.97
C VAL A 9 -2.25 17.19 -9.21
N VAL A 10 -1.49 16.86 -10.25
CA VAL A 10 -0.85 15.55 -10.42
C VAL A 10 0.64 15.72 -10.13
N VAL A 11 1.11 15.12 -9.03
CA VAL A 11 2.53 15.08 -8.69
C VAL A 11 3.13 13.87 -9.40
N THR A 12 4.00 14.08 -10.38
CA THR A 12 4.48 12.98 -11.24
C THR A 12 5.61 12.17 -10.61
N MET A 13 6.42 12.82 -9.76
CA MET A 13 7.70 12.30 -9.27
C MET A 13 8.64 11.86 -10.41
N ASP A 14 8.56 12.49 -11.59
CA ASP A 14 9.57 12.34 -12.63
C ASP A 14 10.91 13.01 -12.25
N ASP A 15 11.96 12.77 -13.03
CA ASP A 15 13.32 13.29 -12.76
C ASP A 15 13.37 14.83 -12.68
N THR A 16 12.41 15.51 -13.29
CA THR A 16 12.30 16.96 -13.30
C THR A 16 11.44 17.53 -12.17
N GLY A 17 10.77 16.68 -11.39
CA GLY A 17 9.87 17.09 -10.32
C GLY A 17 8.58 17.74 -10.83
N THR A 18 8.05 17.28 -11.97
CA THR A 18 6.87 17.89 -12.60
C THR A 18 5.64 17.79 -11.70
N GLU A 19 4.97 18.92 -11.48
CA GLU A 19 3.65 19.03 -10.89
C GLU A 19 2.68 19.67 -11.89
N LEU A 20 1.62 18.96 -12.25
CA LEU A 20 0.65 19.41 -13.25
C LEU A 20 -0.62 19.90 -12.56
N GLU A 21 -0.82 21.21 -12.55
CA GLU A 21 -2.11 21.78 -12.14
C GLU A 21 -3.22 21.42 -13.15
N ASN A 22 -4.41 21.08 -12.65
CA ASN A 22 -5.54 20.60 -13.48
C ASN A 22 -5.13 19.43 -14.40
N GLY A 23 -4.30 18.53 -13.86
CA GLY A 23 -3.75 17.38 -14.55
C GLY A 23 -4.70 16.17 -14.55
N SER A 24 -4.49 15.28 -15.51
CA SER A 24 -5.24 14.04 -15.66
C SER A 24 -4.29 12.87 -15.98
N ILE A 25 -4.72 11.66 -15.65
CA ILE A 25 -3.95 10.41 -15.85
C ILE A 25 -4.84 9.42 -16.61
N LEU A 26 -4.36 8.92 -17.74
CA LEU A 26 -4.99 7.83 -18.48
C LEU A 26 -4.27 6.52 -18.18
N ILE A 27 -5.05 5.51 -17.82
CA ILE A 27 -4.58 4.15 -17.53
C ILE A 27 -5.23 3.20 -18.53
N ASP A 28 -4.41 2.43 -19.24
CA ASP A 28 -4.84 1.40 -20.17
C ASP A 28 -4.16 0.06 -19.84
N GLY A 29 -4.96 -0.99 -19.68
CA GLY A 29 -4.45 -2.31 -19.31
C GLY A 29 -3.63 -2.37 -18.00
N GLY A 30 -3.87 -1.45 -17.06
CA GLY A 30 -3.10 -1.35 -15.80
C GLY A 30 -1.78 -0.58 -15.93
N VAL A 31 -1.50 0.02 -17.08
CA VAL A 31 -0.30 0.84 -17.33
C VAL A 31 -0.73 2.28 -17.56
N ILE A 32 0.04 3.24 -17.02
CA ILE A 32 -0.15 4.66 -17.34
C ILE A 32 0.22 4.89 -18.80
N SER A 33 -0.76 5.25 -19.62
CA SER A 33 -0.58 5.47 -21.06
C SER A 33 -0.44 6.94 -21.43
N TRP A 34 -0.86 7.85 -20.54
CA TRP A 34 -0.72 9.30 -20.72
C TRP A 34 -0.87 10.06 -19.39
N VAL A 35 -0.10 11.14 -19.23
CA VAL A 35 -0.21 12.10 -18.12
C VAL A 35 -0.05 13.50 -18.71
N GLY A 36 -0.92 14.44 -18.34
CA GLY A 36 -0.88 15.80 -18.86
C GLY A 36 -2.01 16.68 -18.35
N GLN A 37 -2.06 17.92 -18.79
CA GLN A 37 -3.16 18.84 -18.47
C GLN A 37 -4.36 18.62 -19.38
N GLY A 38 -5.57 18.75 -18.84
CA GLY A 38 -6.81 18.57 -19.60
C GLY A 38 -7.12 17.10 -19.90
N ARG A 39 -7.75 16.82 -21.05
CA ARG A 39 -8.16 15.45 -21.44
C ARG A 39 -7.20 14.81 -22.44
N PRO A 40 -6.87 13.52 -22.28
CA PRO A 40 -6.04 12.80 -23.23
C PRO A 40 -6.73 12.63 -24.59
N PRO A 41 -5.95 12.55 -25.69
CA PRO A 41 -6.49 12.25 -27.01
C PRO A 41 -6.81 10.75 -27.14
N VAL A 42 -8.03 10.34 -26.76
CA VAL A 42 -8.50 8.95 -26.84
C VAL A 42 -9.55 8.76 -27.92
N ARG A 43 -9.55 7.58 -28.56
CA ARG A 43 -10.55 7.19 -29.58
C ARG A 43 -11.84 6.65 -28.97
N GLU A 44 -11.72 5.95 -27.85
CA GLU A 44 -12.83 5.34 -27.12
C GLU A 44 -13.02 6.05 -25.78
N GLN A 45 -14.26 6.06 -25.28
CA GLN A 45 -14.59 6.71 -24.02
C GLN A 45 -14.07 5.87 -22.84
N PRO A 46 -13.17 6.40 -21.98
CA PRO A 46 -12.71 5.70 -20.79
C PRO A 46 -13.73 5.80 -19.65
N ASP A 47 -13.61 4.90 -18.67
CA ASP A 47 -14.28 5.04 -17.39
C ASP A 47 -13.64 6.19 -16.61
N VAL A 48 -14.44 7.19 -16.23
CA VAL A 48 -13.93 8.43 -15.65
C VAL A 48 -14.04 8.41 -14.13
N ILE A 49 -12.92 8.71 -13.47
CA ILE A 49 -12.84 9.05 -12.06
C ILE A 49 -12.67 10.56 -11.95
N ASP A 50 -13.57 11.23 -11.22
CA ASP A 50 -13.54 12.67 -11.02
C ASP A 50 -12.43 13.06 -10.01
N GLY A 51 -11.38 13.69 -10.51
CA GLY A 51 -10.25 14.13 -9.70
C GLY A 51 -10.41 15.52 -9.09
N ARG A 52 -11.50 16.25 -9.37
CA ARG A 52 -11.61 17.68 -9.02
C ARG A 52 -11.42 17.92 -7.52
N GLY A 53 -10.51 18.83 -7.20
CA GLY A 53 -10.17 19.17 -5.81
C GLY A 53 -9.23 18.17 -5.11
N LEU A 54 -8.90 17.05 -5.75
CA LEU A 54 -7.99 16.03 -5.22
C LEU A 54 -6.56 16.21 -5.76
N VAL A 55 -5.60 15.67 -5.02
CA VAL A 55 -4.19 15.56 -5.46
C VAL A 55 -3.92 14.11 -5.82
N ALA A 56 -3.37 13.88 -7.00
CA ALA A 56 -2.88 12.57 -7.40
C ALA A 56 -1.38 12.47 -7.13
N LEU A 57 -0.98 11.39 -6.46
CA LEU A 57 0.40 11.03 -6.16
C LEU A 57 0.67 9.61 -6.64
N PRO A 58 1.92 9.24 -6.97
CA PRO A 58 2.28 7.84 -7.08
C PRO A 58 2.00 7.15 -5.74
N GLY A 59 1.50 5.92 -5.80
CA GLY A 59 1.21 5.18 -4.57
C GLY A 59 2.47 4.97 -3.74
N LEU A 60 2.35 5.08 -2.41
CA LEU A 60 3.50 4.95 -1.52
C LEU A 60 4.06 3.51 -1.55
N VAL A 61 5.37 3.41 -1.38
CA VAL A 61 6.09 2.13 -1.34
C VAL A 61 6.58 1.90 0.09
N ASN A 62 6.02 0.90 0.77
CA ASN A 62 6.52 0.44 2.05
C ASN A 62 7.60 -0.63 1.83
N THR A 63 8.85 -0.31 2.16
CA THR A 63 9.99 -1.18 1.80
C THR A 63 10.26 -2.29 2.80
N HIS A 64 9.56 -2.32 3.94
CA HIS A 64 9.72 -3.32 4.98
C HIS A 64 8.45 -3.44 5.84
N HIS A 65 8.03 -4.67 6.15
CA HIS A 65 6.94 -4.93 7.09
C HIS A 65 7.15 -6.26 7.82
N HIS A 66 6.42 -6.46 8.91
CA HIS A 66 6.20 -7.75 9.57
C HIS A 66 4.69 -7.94 9.78
N LEU A 67 3.96 -8.33 8.73
CA LEU A 67 2.49 -8.33 8.72
C LEU A 67 1.88 -9.15 9.86
N TYR A 68 2.45 -10.31 10.18
CA TYR A 68 1.98 -11.17 11.27
C TYR A 68 1.95 -10.48 12.66
N GLN A 69 2.78 -9.45 12.86
CA GLN A 69 2.85 -8.71 14.13
C GLN A 69 1.69 -7.72 14.30
N THR A 70 0.90 -7.47 13.25
CA THR A 70 -0.26 -6.56 13.26
C THR A 70 -1.25 -6.91 14.38
N LEU A 71 -1.43 -8.20 14.66
CA LEU A 71 -2.37 -8.70 15.67
C LEU A 71 -1.84 -8.61 17.12
N THR A 72 -0.56 -8.28 17.31
CA THR A 72 0.08 -8.11 18.63
C THR A 72 0.49 -6.66 18.93
N ARG A 73 -0.12 -5.68 18.26
CA ARG A 73 0.08 -4.25 18.58
C ARG A 73 -0.29 -3.98 20.04
N VAL A 74 0.27 -2.90 20.61
CA VAL A 74 0.05 -2.45 22.00
C VAL A 74 0.49 -3.43 23.12
N HIS A 75 1.27 -4.46 22.80
CA HIS A 75 1.98 -5.32 23.76
C HIS A 75 3.44 -4.86 23.99
N ALA A 76 4.03 -5.22 25.14
CA ALA A 76 5.43 -4.94 25.49
C ALA A 76 5.91 -3.48 25.25
N GLN A 77 5.03 -2.50 25.48
CA GLN A 77 5.26 -1.09 25.07
C GLN A 77 6.38 -0.36 25.85
N GLN A 78 6.73 -0.85 27.05
CA GLN A 78 7.61 -0.14 27.99
C GLN A 78 9.00 -0.79 28.14
N GLY A 79 9.35 -1.73 27.25
CA GLY A 79 10.62 -2.46 27.27
C GLY A 79 11.56 -2.08 26.11
N GLY A 80 12.82 -2.52 26.19
CA GLY A 80 13.74 -2.45 25.06
C GLY A 80 13.48 -3.56 24.02
N LEU A 81 14.25 -3.56 22.92
CA LEU A 81 14.10 -4.56 21.84
C LEU A 81 14.10 -6.01 22.36
N PHE A 82 15.04 -6.35 23.24
CA PHE A 82 15.13 -7.73 23.74
C PHE A 82 14.04 -8.09 24.75
N ASP A 83 13.47 -7.11 25.46
CA ASP A 83 12.32 -7.35 26.33
C ASP A 83 11.08 -7.62 25.50
N TRP A 84 10.85 -6.78 24.47
CA TRP A 84 9.80 -6.94 23.47
C TRP A 84 9.88 -8.30 22.76
N LEU A 85 11.07 -8.71 22.29
CA LEU A 85 11.27 -10.02 21.68
C LEU A 85 10.97 -11.17 22.65
N ARG A 86 11.48 -11.11 23.88
CA ARG A 86 11.24 -12.17 24.88
C ARG A 86 9.78 -12.28 25.28
N GLU A 87 9.06 -11.17 25.34
CA GLU A 87 7.64 -11.14 25.67
C GLU A 87 6.78 -11.69 24.52
N LEU A 88 7.12 -11.38 23.27
CA LEU A 88 6.27 -11.70 22.11
C LEU A 88 6.59 -13.02 21.42
N TYR A 89 7.83 -13.51 21.44
CA TYR A 89 8.15 -14.82 20.85
C TYR A 89 7.28 -15.98 21.37
N PRO A 90 6.95 -16.06 22.67
CA PRO A 90 6.01 -17.07 23.17
C PRO A 90 4.62 -16.99 22.54
N ILE A 91 4.14 -15.78 22.20
CA ILE A 91 2.87 -15.58 21.49
C ILE A 91 3.03 -15.96 20.02
N TRP A 92 4.10 -15.49 19.36
CA TRP A 92 4.33 -15.80 17.95
C TRP A 92 4.64 -17.27 17.68
N ALA A 93 5.08 -18.02 18.70
CA ALA A 93 5.22 -19.47 18.61
C ALA A 93 3.88 -20.22 18.46
N THR A 94 2.74 -19.53 18.57
CA THR A 94 1.40 -20.10 18.38
C THR A 94 0.72 -19.63 17.10
N ILE A 95 1.43 -18.94 16.21
CA ILE A 95 0.88 -18.48 14.92
C ILE A 95 0.50 -19.67 14.05
N ASP A 96 -0.64 -19.55 13.38
CA ASP A 96 -1.19 -20.48 12.39
C ASP A 96 -1.62 -19.74 11.11
N ASP A 97 -2.15 -20.49 10.14
CA ASP A 97 -2.53 -19.95 8.83
C ASP A 97 -3.68 -18.93 8.92
N ASP A 98 -4.60 -19.11 9.88
CA ASP A 98 -5.68 -18.16 10.15
C ASP A 98 -5.14 -16.84 10.73
N TRP A 99 -4.14 -16.91 11.62
CA TRP A 99 -3.45 -15.73 12.13
C TRP A 99 -2.78 -14.96 11.00
N GLU A 100 -1.97 -15.63 10.16
CA GLU A 100 -1.28 -14.96 9.04
C GLU A 100 -2.25 -14.31 8.06
N ARG A 101 -3.30 -15.03 7.65
CA ARG A 101 -4.33 -14.49 6.77
C ARG A 101 -4.93 -13.22 7.36
N THR A 102 -5.38 -13.29 8.61
CA THR A 102 -6.04 -12.17 9.28
C THR A 102 -5.08 -10.99 9.45
N ALA A 103 -3.84 -11.25 9.85
CA ALA A 103 -2.83 -10.22 10.03
C ALA A 103 -2.46 -9.53 8.72
N ALA A 104 -2.34 -10.29 7.63
CA ALA A 104 -2.09 -9.75 6.29
C ALA A 104 -3.28 -8.92 5.79
N GLU A 105 -4.51 -9.41 5.94
CA GLU A 105 -5.71 -8.67 5.53
C GLU A 105 -5.82 -7.32 6.26
N VAL A 106 -5.65 -7.31 7.58
CA VAL A 106 -5.68 -6.07 8.38
C VAL A 106 -4.54 -5.13 7.99
N GLY A 107 -3.31 -5.63 7.96
CA GLY A 107 -2.12 -4.81 7.66
C GLY A 107 -2.15 -4.23 6.25
N LEU A 108 -2.52 -5.02 5.25
CA LEU A 108 -2.63 -4.55 3.86
C LEU A 108 -3.79 -3.57 3.67
N ALA A 109 -4.91 -3.76 4.37
CA ALA A 109 -6.02 -2.80 4.34
C ALA A 109 -5.61 -1.45 4.95
N GLU A 110 -4.90 -1.44 6.08
CA GLU A 110 -4.36 -0.21 6.69
C GLU A 110 -3.36 0.50 5.74
N LEU A 111 -2.49 -0.26 5.07
CA LEU A 111 -1.57 0.28 4.06
C LEU A 111 -2.33 0.90 2.87
N ALA A 112 -3.32 0.20 2.32
CA ALA A 112 -4.12 0.72 1.21
C ALA A 112 -4.90 1.99 1.59
N LEU A 113 -5.50 2.02 2.79
CA LEU A 113 -6.24 3.19 3.31
C LEU A 113 -5.34 4.40 3.58
N SER A 114 -4.04 4.18 3.76
CA SER A 114 -3.04 5.24 3.98
C SER A 114 -2.28 5.64 2.70
N GLY A 115 -2.68 5.11 1.54
CA GLY A 115 -2.10 5.47 0.23
C GLY A 115 -0.89 4.63 -0.19
N CYS A 116 -0.55 3.57 0.56
CA CYS A 116 0.44 2.60 0.12
C CYS A 116 -0.15 1.65 -0.92
N SER A 117 0.58 1.48 -2.02
CA SER A 117 0.16 0.63 -3.14
C SER A 117 1.09 -0.56 -3.36
N THR A 118 2.27 -0.55 -2.74
CA THR A 118 3.28 -1.61 -2.84
C THR A 118 3.95 -1.77 -1.49
N THR A 119 4.03 -3.00 -1.00
CA THR A 119 4.78 -3.34 0.21
C THR A 119 5.59 -4.59 0.01
N THR A 120 6.65 -4.74 0.79
CA THR A 120 7.27 -6.03 1.09
C THR A 120 6.73 -6.55 2.42
N ASP A 121 6.98 -7.82 2.70
CA ASP A 121 6.81 -8.38 4.02
C ASP A 121 8.02 -9.25 4.36
N HIS A 122 8.46 -9.16 5.62
CA HIS A 122 9.53 -9.98 6.16
C HIS A 122 8.97 -10.91 7.22
N HIS A 123 8.30 -11.96 6.80
CA HIS A 123 7.88 -13.04 7.67
C HIS A 123 9.07 -13.98 7.96
N TYR A 124 9.43 -14.14 9.24
CA TYR A 124 10.60 -14.92 9.66
C TYR A 124 10.32 -15.94 10.77
N VAL A 125 9.06 -16.10 11.18
CA VAL A 125 8.67 -16.98 12.29
C VAL A 125 7.77 -18.09 11.77
N PHE A 126 8.32 -19.29 11.61
CA PHE A 126 7.57 -20.49 11.23
C PHE A 126 7.55 -21.47 12.40
N PRO A 127 6.49 -21.50 13.22
CA PRO A 127 6.40 -22.41 14.36
C PRO A 127 6.48 -23.89 13.95
N SER A 128 7.19 -24.68 14.76
CA SER A 128 7.38 -26.10 14.49
C SER A 128 6.06 -26.87 14.57
N GLY A 129 5.82 -27.74 13.59
CA GLY A 129 4.62 -28.59 13.54
C GLY A 129 3.37 -27.90 13.00
N VAL A 130 3.46 -26.63 12.60
CA VAL A 130 2.39 -25.91 11.90
C VAL A 130 2.61 -26.01 10.39
N THR A 131 1.56 -26.31 9.64
CA THR A 131 1.59 -26.46 8.17
C THR A 131 0.67 -25.44 7.53
N GLY A 132 1.02 -24.91 6.36
CA GLY A 132 0.17 -23.96 5.63
C GLY A 132 0.50 -22.49 5.90
N LEU A 133 1.52 -22.23 6.72
CA LEU A 133 2.24 -20.95 6.81
C LEU A 133 3.19 -20.77 5.63
#